data_AF-A0A3M8AGB0-F1
#
_entry.id   AF-A0A3M8AGB0-F1
#
_cell.length_a   1.000
_cell.length_b   1.000
_cell.length_c   1.000
_cell.angle_alpha   90.00
_cell.angle_beta   90.00
_cell.angle_gamma   90.00
#
_symmetry.space_group_name_H-M   'P 1'
#
loop_
_entity.id
_entity.type
_entity.pdbx_description
1 polymer ?
#
loop_
_entity_poly.entity_id
_entity_poly.type
_entity_poly.pdbx_seq_one_letter_code
_entity_poly.pdbx_strand_id
1 'polypeptide(L)'
;MSAEAPAAAPAPGPRSVRRSLASIVLGFETIVVFLAALVIWGLSRGGSGPFGLPDWAPLVGGGILILGMLATLALLRYDWAYVLGWALQVLILVSGLLNPAMYVVGAVFGGMWAYCMIVGARIDRERAAAADPGKEDA
;
A
#
# COMPACT_ATOMS: atom_id res chain seq x y z
N MET A 1 -17.81 20.37 48.90
CA MET A 1 -16.72 20.39 47.90
C MET A 1 -17.00 19.24 46.94
N SER A 2 -17.87 19.48 45.94
CA SER A 2 -18.25 18.44 44.98
C SER A 2 -17.16 18.36 43.93
N ALA A 3 -16.53 17.20 43.80
CA ALA A 3 -15.51 16.96 42.78
C ALA A 3 -16.21 16.80 41.41
N GLU A 4 -15.93 17.71 40.49
CA GLU A 4 -16.30 17.59 39.08
C GLU A 4 -15.62 16.33 38.52
N ALA A 5 -16.41 15.34 38.09
CA ALA A 5 -15.87 14.14 37.45
C ALA A 5 -15.20 14.53 36.12
N PRO A 6 -13.98 14.07 35.83
CA PRO A 6 -13.26 14.46 34.62
C PRO A 6 -14.05 14.04 33.37
N ALA A 7 -14.36 15.02 32.52
CA ALA A 7 -15.05 14.80 31.25
C ALA A 7 -14.30 13.72 30.43
N ALA A 8 -14.99 12.62 30.14
CA ALA A 8 -14.44 11.51 29.38
C ALA A 8 -13.93 12.00 28.02
N ALA A 9 -12.66 11.75 27.72
CA ALA A 9 -12.05 12.15 26.46
C ALA A 9 -12.80 11.49 25.27
N PRO A 10 -13.06 12.25 24.18
CA PRO A 10 -13.78 11.72 23.03
C PRO A 10 -13.04 10.53 22.41
N ALA A 11 -13.78 9.46 22.13
CA ALA A 11 -13.23 8.25 21.50
C ALA A 11 -12.66 8.58 20.10
N PRO A 12 -11.51 7.99 19.69
CA PRO A 12 -10.94 8.22 18.38
C PRO A 12 -11.95 7.89 17.27
N GLY A 13 -12.11 8.78 16.30
CA GLY A 13 -13.04 8.59 15.19
C GLY A 13 -12.72 7.33 14.34
N PRO A 14 -13.72 6.79 13.61
CA PRO A 14 -13.54 5.60 12.79
C PRO A 14 -12.44 5.80 11.74
N ARG A 15 -11.59 4.78 11.55
CA ARG A 15 -10.52 4.81 10.54
C ARG A 15 -11.13 4.82 9.13
N SER A 16 -10.56 5.61 8.21
CA SER A 16 -10.94 5.61 6.79
C SER A 16 -10.89 4.20 6.20
N VAL A 17 -11.94 3.84 5.45
CA VAL A 17 -12.05 2.55 4.76
C VAL A 17 -11.00 2.48 3.66
N ARG A 18 -10.85 3.56 2.88
CA ARG A 18 -9.81 3.66 1.84
C ARG A 18 -8.43 3.35 2.38
N ARG A 19 -8.06 3.96 3.52
CA ARG A 19 -6.76 3.73 4.16
C ARG A 19 -6.58 2.28 4.62
N SER A 20 -7.63 1.67 5.16
CA SER A 20 -7.57 0.29 5.65
C SER A 20 -7.39 -0.69 4.50
N LEU A 21 -8.19 -0.55 3.43
CA LEU A 21 -8.06 -1.35 2.21
C LEU A 21 -6.68 -1.18 1.58
N ALA A 22 -6.21 0.07 1.41
CA ALA A 22 -4.89 0.36 0.85
C ALA A 22 -3.75 -0.30 1.66
N SER A 23 -3.85 -0.30 2.99
CA SER A 23 -2.85 -0.93 3.86
C SER A 23 -2.81 -2.45 3.73
N ILE A 24 -3.98 -3.08 3.56
CA ILE A 24 -4.08 -4.54 3.36
C ILE A 24 -3.43 -4.91 2.02
N VAL A 25 -3.77 -4.20 0.95
CA VAL A 25 -3.22 -4.43 -0.41
C VAL A 25 -1.70 -4.30 -0.39
N LEU A 26 -1.17 -3.15 0.06
CA LEU A 26 0.28 -2.92 0.13
C LEU A 26 0.99 -3.92 1.05
N GLY A 27 0.37 -4.31 2.17
CA GLY A 27 0.96 -5.28 3.10
C GLY A 27 1.15 -6.65 2.45
N PHE A 28 0.11 -7.17 1.79
CA PHE A 28 0.22 -8.45 1.06
C PHE A 28 1.18 -8.35 -0.13
N GLU A 29 1.14 -7.24 -0.86
CA GLU A 29 2.04 -6.99 -1.98
C GLU A 29 3.50 -6.99 -1.56
N THR A 30 3.81 -6.39 -0.40
CA THR A 30 5.16 -6.37 0.17
C THR A 30 5.70 -7.78 0.39
N ILE A 31 4.86 -8.69 0.89
CA ILE A 31 5.22 -10.10 1.07
C ILE A 31 5.48 -10.77 -0.29
N VAL A 32 4.63 -10.52 -1.28
CA VAL A 32 4.80 -11.07 -2.63
C VAL A 32 6.08 -10.56 -3.29
N VAL A 33 6.39 -9.28 -3.19
CA VAL A 33 7.61 -8.69 -3.74
C VAL A 33 8.86 -9.19 -3.03
N PHE A 34 8.80 -9.41 -1.72
CA PHE A 34 9.87 -10.08 -0.98
C PHE A 34 10.15 -11.50 -1.51
N LEU A 35 9.10 -12.31 -1.67
CA LEU A 35 9.25 -13.65 -2.22
C LEU A 35 9.75 -13.61 -3.67
N ALA A 36 9.25 -12.68 -4.49
CA ALA A 36 9.71 -12.49 -5.85
C ALA A 36 11.20 -12.14 -5.93
N ALA A 37 11.69 -11.26 -5.05
CA ALA A 37 13.11 -10.92 -4.98
C ALA A 37 13.97 -12.16 -4.66
N LEU A 38 13.52 -13.01 -3.74
CA LEU A 38 14.18 -14.29 -3.42
C LEU A 38 14.18 -15.26 -4.60
N VAL A 39 13.07 -15.34 -5.35
CA VAL A 39 12.95 -16.18 -6.55
C VAL A 39 13.92 -15.70 -7.64
N ILE A 40 13.92 -14.40 -7.96
CA ILE A 40 14.82 -13.82 -8.97
C ILE A 40 16.29 -14.03 -8.57
N TRP A 41 16.62 -13.79 -7.29
CA TRP A 41 17.96 -14.06 -6.77
C TRP A 41 18.34 -15.55 -6.88
N GLY A 42 17.42 -16.45 -6.52
CA GLY A 42 17.63 -17.90 -6.63
C GLY A 42 17.91 -18.36 -8.05
N LEU A 43 17.18 -17.80 -9.03
CA LEU A 43 17.40 -18.07 -10.46
C LEU A 43 18.70 -17.46 -10.98
N SER A 44 19.18 -16.36 -10.41
CA SER A 44 20.41 -15.68 -10.84
C SER A 44 21.69 -16.46 -10.47
N ARG A 45 21.65 -17.33 -9.45
CA ARG A 45 22.82 -18.13 -9.02
C ARG A 45 23.27 -19.21 -10.02
N GLY A 46 22.50 -19.48 -11.07
CA GLY A 46 22.79 -20.51 -12.08
C GLY A 46 23.35 -19.99 -13.42
N GLY A 47 23.59 -18.69 -13.56
CA GLY A 47 24.05 -18.07 -14.81
C GLY A 47 24.56 -16.64 -14.63
N SER A 48 24.80 -15.91 -15.72
CA SER A 48 25.04 -14.46 -15.67
C SER A 48 23.77 -13.78 -15.16
N GLY A 49 23.85 -13.00 -14.09
CA GLY A 49 22.70 -12.28 -13.53
C GLY A 49 21.95 -11.45 -14.57
N PRO A 50 20.68 -11.08 -14.31
CA PRO A 50 19.87 -10.31 -15.25
C PRO A 50 20.63 -9.09 -15.76
N PHE A 51 20.66 -8.88 -17.09
CA PHE A 51 21.36 -7.76 -17.72
C PHE A 51 22.88 -7.66 -17.44
N GLY A 52 23.54 -8.75 -17.06
CA GLY A 52 24.97 -8.74 -16.72
C GLY A 52 25.27 -8.12 -15.35
N LEU A 53 24.25 -7.94 -14.51
CA LEU A 53 24.39 -7.42 -13.17
C LEU A 53 24.93 -8.48 -12.20
N PRO A 54 25.59 -8.07 -11.10
CA PRO A 54 26.01 -8.99 -10.05
C PRO A 54 24.83 -9.74 -9.42
N ASP A 55 25.08 -10.96 -8.93
CA ASP A 55 24.06 -11.83 -8.34
C ASP A 55 23.30 -11.21 -7.16
N TRP A 56 23.89 -10.24 -6.46
CA TRP A 56 23.25 -9.55 -5.34
C TRP A 56 22.28 -8.43 -5.77
N ALA A 57 22.33 -7.99 -7.04
CA ALA A 57 21.54 -6.85 -7.53
C ALA A 57 20.02 -7.05 -7.36
N PRO A 58 19.42 -8.24 -7.61
CA PRO A 58 18.00 -8.47 -7.38
C PRO A 58 17.58 -8.28 -5.92
N LEU A 59 18.43 -8.64 -4.96
CA LEU A 59 18.14 -8.46 -3.53
C LEU A 59 18.15 -6.99 -3.13
N VAL A 60 19.08 -6.21 -3.67
CA VAL A 60 19.14 -4.76 -3.41
C VAL A 60 17.95 -4.05 -4.06
N GLY A 61 17.62 -4.37 -5.31
CA GLY A 61 16.45 -3.82 -5.99
C GLY A 61 15.14 -4.17 -5.27
N GLY A 62 14.96 -5.44 -4.90
CA GLY A 62 13.82 -5.90 -4.12
C GLY A 62 13.75 -5.24 -2.74
N GLY A 63 14.89 -5.12 -2.05
CA GLY A 63 15.00 -4.44 -0.76
C GLY A 63 14.59 -2.97 -0.81
N ILE A 64 15.04 -2.23 -1.83
CA ILE A 64 14.65 -0.82 -2.04
C ILE A 64 13.14 -0.72 -2.28
N LEU A 65 12.58 -1.60 -3.11
CA LEU A 65 11.13 -1.65 -3.37
C LEU A 65 10.33 -1.91 -2.08
N ILE A 66 10.73 -2.91 -1.29
CA ILE A 66 10.11 -3.25 -0.01
C ILE A 66 10.18 -2.07 0.96
N LEU A 67 11.34 -1.42 1.09
CA LEU A 67 11.48 -0.24 1.95
C LEU A 67 10.56 0.90 1.48
N GLY A 68 10.43 1.11 0.17
CA GLY A 68 9.48 2.05 -0.42
C GLY A 68 8.03 1.72 -0.07
N MET A 69 7.64 0.44 -0.12
CA MET A 69 6.30 -0.02 0.28
C MET A 69 6.03 0.19 1.77
N LEU A 70 6.99 -0.16 2.63
CA LEU A 70 6.87 0.05 4.08
C LEU A 70 6.80 1.53 4.45
N ALA A 71 7.60 2.37 3.78
CA ALA A 71 7.51 3.81 3.92
C ALA A 71 6.11 4.31 3.50
N THR A 72 5.62 3.85 2.35
CA THR A 72 4.28 4.21 1.86
C THR A 72 3.19 3.81 2.85
N LEU A 73 3.26 2.61 3.43
CA LEU A 73 2.38 2.13 4.50
C LEU A 73 2.36 3.09 5.70
N ALA A 74 3.54 3.53 6.17
CA ALA A 74 3.65 4.49 7.27
C ALA A 74 3.10 5.89 6.90
N LEU A 75 3.14 6.23 5.61
CA LEU A 75 2.74 7.52 5.06
C LEU A 75 1.27 7.56 4.58
N LEU A 76 0.54 6.45 4.56
CA LEU A 76 -0.90 6.36 4.17
C LEU A 76 -1.85 7.27 4.98
N ARG A 77 -1.35 7.97 6.01
CA ARG A 77 -2.10 9.04 6.70
C ARG A 77 -2.22 10.32 5.84
N TYR A 78 -1.37 10.48 4.82
CA TYR A 78 -1.34 11.64 3.95
C TYR A 78 -1.91 11.28 2.57
N ASP A 79 -2.74 12.15 1.99
CA ASP A 79 -3.37 11.87 0.69
C ASP A 79 -2.36 11.74 -0.47
N TRP A 80 -1.20 12.38 -0.39
CA TRP A 80 -0.17 12.25 -1.43
C TRP A 80 0.50 10.86 -1.43
N ALA A 81 0.41 10.09 -0.33
CA ALA A 81 0.94 8.74 -0.27
C ALA A 81 0.25 7.78 -1.25
N TYR A 82 -0.98 8.10 -1.67
CA TYR A 82 -1.68 7.32 -2.70
C TYR A 82 -1.02 7.46 -4.07
N VAL A 83 -0.43 8.63 -4.37
CA VAL A 83 0.36 8.84 -5.60
C VAL A 83 1.66 8.04 -5.54
N LEU A 84 2.29 7.98 -4.36
CA LEU A 84 3.48 7.16 -4.15
C LEU A 84 3.17 5.66 -4.34
N GLY A 85 2.02 5.20 -3.87
CA GLY A 85 1.57 3.83 -4.12
C GLY A 85 1.38 3.54 -5.61
N TRP A 86 0.83 4.47 -6.39
CA TRP A 86 0.79 4.33 -7.86
C TRP A 86 2.18 4.25 -8.50
N ALA A 87 3.14 5.04 -8.02
CA ALA A 87 4.52 4.95 -8.49
C ALA A 87 5.13 3.56 -8.18
N LEU A 88 4.88 3.01 -6.99
CA LEU A 88 5.31 1.66 -6.63
C LEU A 88 4.65 0.59 -7.54
N GLN A 89 3.37 0.72 -7.87
CA GLN A 89 2.70 -0.20 -8.80
C GLN A 89 3.37 -0.23 -10.17
N VAL A 90 3.75 0.94 -10.70
CA VAL A 90 4.49 1.04 -11.96
C VAL A 90 5.87 0.39 -11.84
N LEU A 91 6.58 0.61 -10.74
CA LEU A 91 7.89 -0.02 -10.50
C LEU A 91 7.80 -1.54 -10.43
N ILE A 92 6.75 -2.09 -9.81
CA ILE A 92 6.49 -3.53 -9.75
C ILE A 92 6.20 -4.08 -11.15
N LEU A 93 5.36 -3.39 -11.95
CA LEU A 93 5.12 -3.78 -13.34
C LEU A 93 6.41 -3.75 -14.18
N VAL A 94 7.25 -2.73 -14.01
CA VAL A 94 8.56 -2.65 -14.69
C VAL A 94 9.48 -3.81 -14.27
N SER A 95 9.39 -4.25 -13.00
CA SER A 95 10.13 -5.43 -12.54
C SER A 95 9.72 -6.74 -13.25
N GLY A 96 8.59 -6.74 -13.96
CA GLY A 96 8.19 -7.76 -14.94
C GLY A 96 9.24 -8.08 -16.01
N LEU A 97 10.10 -7.11 -16.34
CA LEU A 97 11.22 -7.32 -17.26
C LEU A 97 12.27 -8.29 -16.72
N LEU A 98 12.39 -8.42 -15.39
CA LEU A 98 13.29 -9.37 -14.74
C LEU A 98 12.64 -10.76 -14.63
N ASN A 99 11.35 -10.80 -14.31
CA ASN A 99 10.57 -12.02 -14.22
C ASN A 99 9.13 -11.75 -14.70
N PRO A 100 8.69 -12.35 -15.82
CA PRO A 100 7.35 -12.13 -16.37
C PRO A 100 6.20 -12.39 -15.40
N ALA A 101 6.39 -13.24 -14.38
CA ALA A 101 5.39 -13.45 -13.33
C ALA A 101 5.02 -12.15 -12.59
N MET A 102 5.93 -11.17 -12.52
CA MET A 102 5.69 -9.88 -11.87
C MET A 102 4.71 -9.00 -12.64
N TYR A 103 4.50 -9.23 -13.95
CA TYR A 103 3.42 -8.56 -14.67
C TYR A 103 2.05 -8.98 -14.16
N VAL A 104 1.87 -10.28 -13.88
CA VAL A 104 0.63 -10.79 -13.31
C VAL A 104 0.41 -10.23 -11.90
N VAL A 105 1.46 -10.25 -11.07
CA VAL A 105 1.43 -9.67 -9.72
C VAL A 105 1.07 -8.18 -9.77
N GLY A 106 1.81 -7.38 -10.54
CA GLY A 106 1.57 -5.95 -10.65
C GLY A 106 0.20 -5.60 -11.26
N ALA A 107 -0.31 -6.40 -12.19
CA ALA A 107 -1.66 -6.21 -12.72
C ALA A 107 -2.75 -6.49 -11.68
N VAL A 108 -2.61 -7.59 -10.93
CA VAL A 108 -3.59 -7.97 -9.89
C VAL A 108 -3.57 -6.98 -8.74
N PHE A 109 -2.39 -6.70 -8.18
CA PHE A 109 -2.26 -5.76 -7.06
C PHE A 109 -2.51 -4.31 -7.47
N GLY A 110 -2.08 -3.89 -8.66
CA GLY A 110 -2.37 -2.57 -9.20
C GLY A 110 -3.86 -2.38 -9.50
N GLY A 111 -4.53 -3.40 -10.02
CA GLY A 111 -5.98 -3.39 -10.20
C GLY A 111 -6.73 -3.32 -8.87
N MET A 112 -6.31 -4.11 -7.89
CA MET A 112 -6.86 -4.07 -6.53
C MET A 112 -6.61 -2.72 -5.86
N TRP A 113 -5.42 -2.13 -6.03
CA TRP A 113 -5.08 -0.79 -5.55
C TRP A 113 -6.01 0.26 -6.15
N ALA A 114 -6.17 0.27 -7.48
CA ALA A 114 -7.08 1.18 -8.17
C ALA A 114 -8.52 1.04 -7.66
N TYR A 115 -9.00 -0.20 -7.51
CA TYR A 115 -10.31 -0.49 -6.97
C TYR A 115 -10.47 0.05 -5.54
N CYS A 116 -9.50 -0.19 -4.66
CA CYS A 116 -9.51 0.32 -3.29
C CYS A 116 -9.53 1.85 -3.22
N MET A 117 -8.85 2.54 -4.15
CA MET A 117 -8.89 4.01 -4.22
C MET A 117 -10.28 4.52 -4.60
N ILE A 118 -10.92 3.91 -5.60
CA ILE A 118 -12.23 4.33 -6.11
C ILE A 118 -13.33 4.01 -5.09
N VAL A 119 -13.40 2.75 -4.65
CA VAL A 119 -14.46 2.26 -3.75
C VAL A 119 -14.26 2.78 -2.34
N GLY A 120 -13.03 2.80 -1.84
CA GLY A 120 -12.73 3.36 -0.53
C GLY A 120 -13.10 4.84 -0.44
N ALA A 121 -12.76 5.64 -1.46
CA ALA A 121 -13.14 7.05 -1.49
C ALA A 121 -14.66 7.25 -1.59
N ARG A 122 -15.37 6.37 -2.31
CA ARG A 122 -16.83 6.40 -2.38
C ARG A 122 -17.47 6.13 -1.01
N ILE A 123 -17.06 5.04 -0.34
CA ILE A 123 -17.58 4.66 0.97
C ILE A 123 -17.27 5.73 2.02
N ASP A 124 -16.06 6.29 2.01
CA ASP A 124 -15.68 7.34 2.95
C ASP A 124 -16.53 8.61 2.76
N ARG A 125 -16.88 8.99 1.51
CA ARG A 125 -17.80 10.11 1.23
C ARG A 125 -19.22 9.83 1.70
N GLU A 126 -19.75 8.63 1.43
CA GLU A 126 -21.09 8.23 1.86
C GLU A 126 -21.22 8.25 3.40
N ARG A 127 -20.18 7.77 4.10
CA ARG A 127 -20.12 7.83 5.57
C ARG A 127 -20.00 9.25 6.12
N ALA A 128 -19.26 10.13 5.46
CA ALA A 128 -19.14 11.52 5.86
C ALA A 128 -20.49 12.27 5.71
N ALA A 129 -21.21 12.03 4.62
CA ALA A 129 -22.53 12.63 4.39
C ALA A 129 -23.58 12.13 5.40
N ALA A 130 -23.56 10.84 5.75
CA ALA A 130 -24.48 10.28 6.75
C ALA A 130 -24.21 10.75 8.19
N ALA A 131 -23.03 11.32 8.46
CA ALA A 131 -22.63 11.82 9.77
C ALA A 131 -23.00 13.30 10.03
N ASP A 132 -23.49 14.05 9.03
CA ASP A 132 -23.92 15.46 9.16
C ASP A 132 -25.44 15.72 9.04
N PRO A 133 -26.36 14.96 9.69
CA PRO A 133 -27.80 15.25 9.69
C PRO A 133 -28.26 16.24 10.79
N GLY A 134 -27.35 16.96 11.45
CA GLY A 134 -27.63 17.67 12.72
C GLY A 134 -27.61 19.20 12.70
N LYS A 135 -27.58 19.85 11.53
CA LYS A 135 -27.56 21.33 11.42
C LYS A 135 -28.79 21.94 10.74
N GLU A 136 -29.80 21.13 10.44
CA GLU A 136 -31.01 21.58 9.74
C GLU A 136 -32.15 22.01 10.70
N ASP A 137 -32.01 21.76 12.01
CA ASP A 137 -33.06 22.02 13.02
C ASP A 137 -32.70 23.08 14.09
N ALA A 138 -31.76 24.01 13.83
CA ALA A 138 -31.35 25.06 14.78
C ALA A 138 -31.62 26.49 14.30
#